data_AF-A0A7S2Z0H9-F1
#
_entry.id   AF-A0A7S2Z0H9-F1
#
_cell.length_a   1.000
_cell.length_b   1.000
_cell.length_c   1.000
_cell.angle_alpha   90.00
_cell.angle_beta   90.00
_cell.angle_gamma   90.00
#
_symmetry.space_group_name_H-M   'P 1'
#
loop_
_entity.id
_entity.type
_entity.pdbx_description
1 polymer ?
#
loop_
_entity_poly.entity_id
_entity_poly.type
_entity_poly.pdbx_seq_one_letter_code
_entity_poly.pdbx_strand_id
1 'polypeptide(L)'
;NAGADIPPAPGTPEPGGGPSGGGGSSRGDVYTLRYKGIWISLMMLTRCLGGGYVNFGVFDLYGDPSLNDAVRWALRMCLSIPVGDLHGYKKLSRAHYSLLEQLCHSHPSSIINTDVETFSHLFRSLEMGLRSLEVSISSQCASALDSLAAFCFNANSSMVQSQQAAAAAAQQAAAIAQANAGSAEAA
;
A
#
# COMPACT_ATOMS: atom_id res chain seq x y z
N ASN A 1 17.86 44.25 -45.01
CA ASN A 1 16.71 43.62 -45.68
C ASN A 1 16.50 42.27 -45.01
N ALA A 2 15.42 42.18 -44.21
CA ALA A 2 14.78 41.01 -43.58
C ALA A 2 15.71 39.93 -42.94
N GLY A 3 15.76 39.70 -41.62
CA GLY A 3 14.70 39.88 -40.62
C GLY A 3 13.61 38.81 -40.75
N ALA A 4 13.98 37.53 -40.63
CA ALA A 4 13.03 36.43 -40.51
C ALA A 4 13.04 35.93 -39.06
N ASP A 5 12.15 36.54 -38.30
CA ASP A 5 11.67 36.15 -36.97
C ASP A 5 10.97 34.78 -37.08
N ILE A 6 11.58 33.74 -36.50
CA ILE A 6 10.93 32.45 -36.29
C ILE A 6 10.51 32.43 -34.81
N PRO A 7 9.20 32.42 -34.48
CA PRO A 7 8.78 32.37 -33.09
C PRO A 7 9.10 30.98 -32.49
N PRO A 8 9.63 30.89 -31.26
CA PRO A 8 9.85 29.61 -30.61
C PRO A 8 8.51 28.97 -30.18
N ALA A 9 8.39 27.66 -30.42
CA ALA A 9 7.24 26.85 -30.03
C ALA A 9 7.05 26.80 -28.51
N PRO A 10 5.80 26.79 -28.01
CA PRO A 10 5.53 26.73 -26.57
C PRO A 10 5.73 25.29 -26.07
N GLY A 11 6.75 25.04 -25.24
CA GLY A 11 6.76 23.80 -24.45
C GLY A 11 8.08 23.15 -24.05
N THR A 12 9.24 23.81 -24.15
CA THR A 12 10.49 23.23 -23.61
C THR A 12 11.02 24.07 -22.45
N PRO A 13 11.10 23.53 -21.23
CA PRO A 13 11.84 24.18 -20.15
C PRO A 13 13.33 23.82 -20.29
N GLU A 14 14.16 24.79 -20.66
CA GLU A 14 15.62 24.69 -20.59
C GLU A 14 16.12 24.73 -19.12
N PRO A 15 17.26 24.08 -18.81
CA PRO A 15 17.84 24.04 -17.47
C PRO A 15 18.94 25.10 -17.29
N GLY A 16 18.95 25.83 -16.17
CA GLY A 16 20.16 26.49 -15.67
C GLY A 16 20.02 27.97 -15.31
N GLY A 17 19.78 28.23 -14.03
CA GLY A 17 20.00 29.53 -13.39
C GLY A 17 20.30 29.31 -11.92
N GLY A 18 21.52 29.64 -11.48
CA GLY A 18 22.02 29.48 -10.11
C GLY A 18 21.33 30.40 -9.09
N PRO A 19 21.67 30.25 -7.79
CA PRO A 19 20.81 30.67 -6.68
C PRO A 19 21.07 32.12 -6.28
N SER A 20 20.04 32.96 -6.34
CA SER A 20 19.99 34.23 -5.62
C SER A 20 19.10 34.07 -4.40
N GLY A 21 19.71 34.17 -3.22
CA GLY A 21 19.01 34.15 -1.94
C GLY A 21 18.12 35.39 -1.74
N GLY A 22 16.92 35.16 -1.21
CA GLY A 22 15.98 36.20 -0.79
C GLY A 22 14.69 35.55 -0.31
N GLY A 23 14.42 35.64 0.99
CA GLY A 23 13.32 34.95 1.67
C GLY A 23 11.93 35.27 1.10
N GLY A 24 11.18 34.22 0.80
CA GLY A 24 9.74 34.22 0.53
C GLY A 24 9.25 32.78 0.55
N SER A 25 8.51 32.39 1.60
CA SER A 25 7.96 31.05 1.79
C SER A 25 7.14 30.58 0.58
N SER A 26 7.72 29.76 -0.30
CA SER A 26 7.06 29.31 -1.52
C SER A 26 6.56 27.87 -1.37
N ARG A 27 5.24 27.64 -1.49
CA ARG A 27 4.65 26.29 -1.60
C ARG A 27 5.27 25.46 -2.75
N GLY A 28 5.90 26.12 -3.72
CA GLY A 28 6.63 25.48 -4.82
C GLY A 28 7.94 24.80 -4.39
N ASP A 29 8.62 25.32 -3.37
CA ASP A 29 9.86 24.71 -2.85
C ASP A 29 9.59 23.44 -2.05
N VAL A 30 8.54 23.41 -1.23
CA VAL A 30 8.17 22.21 -0.44
C VAL A 30 7.84 21.03 -1.36
N TYR A 31 7.17 21.30 -2.49
CA TYR A 31 6.89 20.28 -3.49
C TYR A 31 8.14 19.74 -4.17
N THR A 32 9.05 20.64 -4.55
CA THR A 32 10.27 20.26 -5.26
C THR A 32 11.29 19.58 -4.34
N LEU A 33 11.36 19.98 -3.06
CA LEU A 33 12.30 19.41 -2.07
C LEU A 33 11.75 18.15 -1.38
N ARG A 34 10.47 18.11 -0.97
CA ARG A 34 9.93 16.99 -0.18
C ARG A 34 9.09 16.04 -1.01
N TYR A 35 8.08 16.56 -1.69
CA TYR A 35 7.16 15.70 -2.44
C TYR A 35 7.83 15.02 -3.63
N LYS A 36 8.81 15.69 -4.28
CA LYS A 36 9.58 15.11 -5.39
C LYS A 36 10.34 13.85 -4.99
N GLY A 37 11.02 13.88 -3.85
CA GLY A 37 11.72 12.71 -3.31
C GLY A 37 10.75 11.60 -2.95
N ILE A 38 9.66 11.95 -2.25
CA ILE A 38 8.65 10.98 -1.80
C ILE A 38 8.05 10.24 -2.99
N TRP A 39 7.53 10.91 -4.03
CA TRP A 39 6.89 10.18 -5.14
C TRP A 39 7.86 9.27 -5.90
N ILE A 40 9.13 9.64 -6.02
CA ILE A 40 10.16 8.79 -6.63
C ILE A 40 10.38 7.54 -5.78
N SER A 41 10.54 7.71 -4.47
CA SER A 41 10.69 6.58 -3.53
C SER A 41 9.48 5.65 -3.56
N LEU A 42 8.26 6.20 -3.58
CA LEU A 42 7.03 5.40 -3.69
C LEU A 42 7.00 4.61 -5.01
N MET A 43 7.31 5.27 -6.14
CA MET A 43 7.33 4.62 -7.46
C MET A 43 8.39 3.53 -7.60
N MET A 44 9.55 3.70 -6.95
CA MET A 44 10.59 2.68 -6.89
C MET A 44 10.08 1.48 -6.09
N LEU A 45 9.52 1.71 -4.91
CA LEU A 45 8.98 0.63 -4.06
C LEU A 45 7.84 -0.13 -4.76
N THR A 46 6.92 0.56 -5.45
CA THR A 46 5.87 -0.09 -6.23
C THR A 46 6.42 -1.06 -7.27
N ARG A 47 7.55 -0.71 -7.91
CA ARG A 47 8.21 -1.58 -8.89
C ARG A 47 8.94 -2.74 -8.23
N CYS A 48 9.59 -2.52 -7.09
CA CYS A 48 10.19 -3.58 -6.30
C CYS A 48 9.14 -4.61 -5.84
N LEU A 49 7.96 -4.14 -5.44
CA LEU A 49 6.85 -4.96 -4.96
C LEU A 49 6.12 -5.74 -6.08
N GLY A 50 6.23 -5.30 -7.33
CA GLY A 50 5.52 -5.91 -8.48
C GLY A 50 6.06 -7.24 -8.99
N GLY A 51 6.82 -7.98 -8.17
CA GLY A 51 7.20 -9.37 -8.46
C GLY A 51 8.29 -9.58 -9.52
N GLY A 52 8.80 -8.51 -10.14
CA GLY A 52 9.84 -8.60 -11.18
C GLY A 52 11.27 -8.36 -10.69
N TYR A 53 11.47 -7.86 -9.47
CA TYR A 53 12.77 -7.35 -9.00
C TYR A 53 13.26 -7.98 -7.70
N VAL A 54 12.35 -8.48 -6.85
CA VAL A 54 12.71 -8.95 -5.51
C VAL A 54 11.97 -10.24 -5.20
N ASN A 55 12.71 -11.31 -4.86
CA ASN A 55 12.14 -12.56 -4.40
C ASN A 55 11.83 -12.46 -2.90
N PHE A 56 10.57 -12.18 -2.55
CA PHE A 56 10.16 -11.97 -1.15
C PHE A 56 10.38 -13.18 -0.24
N GLY A 57 10.39 -14.40 -0.79
CA GLY A 57 10.65 -15.62 -0.03
C GLY A 57 12.05 -15.72 0.56
N VAL A 58 13.01 -14.96 0.03
CA VAL A 58 14.38 -14.92 0.55
C VAL A 58 14.44 -14.11 1.85
N PHE A 59 13.69 -13.02 1.98
CA PHE A 59 13.66 -12.24 3.22
C PHE A 59 13.11 -13.04 4.40
N ASP A 60 12.10 -13.86 4.15
CA ASP A 60 11.50 -14.72 5.18
C ASP A 60 12.47 -15.85 5.59
N LEU A 61 13.21 -16.41 4.63
CA LEU A 61 14.21 -17.47 4.90
C LEU A 61 15.40 -16.97 5.73
N TYR A 62 15.83 -15.72 5.52
CA TYR A 62 16.92 -15.10 6.27
C TYR A 62 16.45 -14.30 7.50
N GLY A 63 15.14 -14.18 7.72
CA GLY A 63 14.57 -13.36 8.79
C GLY A 63 14.93 -11.87 8.67
N ASP A 64 15.10 -11.35 7.46
CA ASP A 64 15.50 -9.97 7.21
C ASP A 64 14.29 -9.02 7.29
N PRO A 65 14.25 -8.07 8.26
CA PRO A 65 13.15 -7.12 8.40
C PRO A 65 13.18 -6.00 7.34
N SER A 66 14.20 -5.90 6.49
CA SER A 66 14.41 -4.78 5.57
C SER A 66 13.21 -4.45 4.70
N LEU A 67 12.51 -5.47 4.18
CA LEU A 67 11.30 -5.26 3.37
C LEU A 67 10.15 -4.70 4.21
N ASN A 68 9.93 -5.25 5.40
CA ASN A 68 8.87 -4.81 6.30
C ASN A 68 9.10 -3.36 6.75
N ASP A 69 10.35 -3.03 7.06
CA ASP A 69 10.75 -1.66 7.42
C ASP A 69 10.60 -0.70 6.24
N ALA A 70 10.97 -1.10 5.02
CA ALA A 70 10.78 -0.28 3.82
C ALA A 70 9.29 0.03 3.56
N VAL A 71 8.43 -0.97 3.68
CA VAL A 71 6.96 -0.81 3.56
C VAL A 71 6.43 0.10 4.68
N ARG A 72 6.88 -0.08 5.92
CA ARG A 72 6.48 0.76 7.06
C ARG A 72 6.87 2.21 6.85
N TRP A 73 8.09 2.49 6.39
CA TRP A 73 8.53 3.86 6.06
C TRP A 73 7.74 4.45 4.89
N ALA A 74 7.41 3.65 3.88
CA ALA A 74 6.58 4.11 2.77
C ALA A 74 5.15 4.47 3.22
N LEU A 75 4.54 3.68 4.10
CA LEU A 75 3.25 4.02 4.70
C LEU A 75 3.35 5.33 5.50
N ARG A 76 4.40 5.52 6.32
CA ARG A 76 4.63 6.79 7.04
C ARG A 76 4.80 7.98 6.09
N MET A 77 5.46 7.79 4.94
CA MET A 77 5.56 8.82 3.89
C MET A 77 4.20 9.14 3.28
N CYS A 78 3.35 8.15 3.04
CA CYS A 78 1.98 8.34 2.56
C CYS A 78 1.12 9.13 3.56
N LEU A 79 1.20 8.81 4.85
CA LEU A 79 0.46 9.52 5.92
C LEU A 79 0.96 10.95 6.15
N SER A 80 2.22 11.24 5.84
CA SER A 80 2.78 12.58 5.95
C SER A 80 2.23 13.54 4.89
N ILE A 81 1.58 13.04 3.84
CA ILE A 81 1.02 13.87 2.77
C ILE A 81 -0.43 14.20 3.13
N PRO A 82 -0.79 15.47 3.36
CA PRO A 82 -2.17 15.84 3.56
C PRO A 82 -2.96 15.58 2.28
N VAL A 83 -4.16 15.05 2.42
CA VAL A 83 -5.05 14.66 1.31
C VAL A 83 -5.29 15.81 0.31
N GLY A 84 -5.29 17.06 0.80
CA GLY A 84 -5.41 18.26 -0.05
C GLY A 84 -4.25 18.42 -1.04
N ASP A 85 -3.02 18.08 -0.63
CA ASP A 85 -1.83 18.17 -1.49
C ASP A 85 -1.77 17.00 -2.49
N LEU A 86 -2.38 15.86 -2.15
CA LEU A 86 -2.49 14.72 -3.05
C LEU A 86 -3.26 15.10 -4.33
N HIS A 87 -4.37 15.85 -4.18
CA HIS A 87 -5.17 16.33 -5.31
C HIS A 87 -4.50 17.45 -6.10
N GLY A 88 -3.61 18.23 -5.46
CA GLY A 88 -2.85 19.30 -6.11
C GLY A 88 -1.78 18.78 -7.08
N TYR A 89 -1.24 17.58 -6.84
CA TYR A 89 -0.10 17.05 -7.59
C TYR A 89 -0.38 15.67 -8.21
N LYS A 90 -0.77 15.66 -9.48
CA LYS A 90 -1.14 14.43 -10.23
C LYS A 90 -0.06 13.32 -10.21
N LYS A 91 1.23 13.68 -10.26
CA LYS A 91 2.34 12.70 -10.22
C LYS A 91 2.46 12.01 -8.86
N LEU A 92 2.31 12.78 -7.79
CA LEU A 92 2.33 12.27 -6.42
C LEU A 92 1.10 11.40 -6.16
N SER A 93 -0.09 11.85 -6.57
CA SER A 93 -1.32 11.09 -6.46
C SER A 93 -1.22 9.72 -7.13
N ARG A 94 -0.73 9.67 -8.38
CA ARG A 94 -0.57 8.42 -9.11
C ARG A 94 0.40 7.47 -8.41
N ALA A 95 1.54 7.98 -7.94
CA ALA A 95 2.51 7.18 -7.19
C ALA A 95 1.92 6.62 -5.89
N HIS A 96 1.18 7.44 -5.16
CA HIS A 96 0.54 7.05 -3.91
C HIS A 96 -0.49 5.92 -4.10
N TYR A 97 -1.45 6.10 -5.02
CA TYR A 97 -2.49 5.10 -5.26
C TYR A 97 -1.93 3.83 -5.89
N SER A 98 -0.92 3.93 -6.75
CA SER A 98 -0.26 2.77 -7.36
C SER A 98 0.53 1.95 -6.33
N LEU A 99 1.22 2.60 -5.38
CA LEU A 99 1.84 1.88 -4.27
C LEU A 99 0.80 1.20 -3.39
N LEU A 100 -0.30 1.90 -3.10
CA LEU A 100 -1.33 1.39 -2.20
C LEU A 100 -2.02 0.15 -2.76
N GLU A 101 -2.36 0.15 -4.05
CA GLU A 101 -2.84 -1.03 -4.76
C GLU A 101 -1.85 -2.19 -4.65
N GLN A 102 -0.57 -1.93 -4.94
CA GLN A 102 0.46 -2.97 -4.89
C GLN A 102 0.64 -3.54 -3.48
N LEU A 103 0.57 -2.70 -2.44
CA LEU A 103 0.66 -3.15 -1.05
C LEU A 103 -0.51 -4.05 -0.68
N CYS A 104 -1.73 -3.71 -1.12
CA CYS A 104 -2.92 -4.52 -0.89
C CYS A 104 -2.85 -5.87 -1.63
N HIS A 105 -2.20 -5.90 -2.79
CA HIS A 105 -2.07 -7.11 -3.60
C HIS A 105 -0.93 -8.03 -3.12
N SER A 106 0.26 -7.50 -2.89
CA SER A 106 1.46 -8.30 -2.55
C SER A 106 1.66 -8.54 -1.05
N HIS A 107 1.25 -7.58 -0.19
CA HIS A 107 1.49 -7.65 1.25
C HIS A 107 0.29 -7.17 2.11
N PRO A 108 -0.94 -7.69 1.89
CA PRO A 108 -2.14 -7.26 2.62
C PRO A 108 -2.01 -7.42 4.15
N SER A 109 -1.27 -8.43 4.62
CA SER A 109 -1.00 -8.65 6.05
C SER A 109 -0.30 -7.47 6.72
N SER A 110 0.53 -6.72 6.00
CA SER A 110 1.23 -5.54 6.54
C SER A 110 0.27 -4.36 6.74
N ILE A 111 -0.70 -4.21 5.84
CA ILE A 111 -1.73 -3.16 5.92
C ILE A 111 -2.66 -3.43 7.12
N ILE A 112 -3.07 -4.67 7.32
CA ILE A 112 -4.04 -5.06 8.36
C ILE A 112 -3.42 -5.08 9.76
N ASN A 113 -2.12 -5.40 9.89
CA ASN A 113 -1.40 -5.31 11.16
C ASN A 113 -1.06 -3.88 11.61
N THR A 114 -1.42 -2.87 10.81
CA THR A 114 -1.14 -1.48 11.16
C THR A 114 -2.17 -0.94 12.16
N ASP A 115 -1.80 0.06 12.96
CA ASP A 115 -2.69 0.72 13.92
C ASP A 115 -4.02 1.17 13.28
N VAL A 116 -5.12 1.05 14.05
CA VAL A 116 -6.49 1.35 13.60
C VAL A 116 -6.62 2.75 13.02
N GLU A 117 -5.94 3.74 13.60
CA GLU A 117 -5.94 5.13 13.13
C GLU A 117 -5.28 5.26 11.74
N THR A 118 -4.15 4.60 11.55
CA THR A 118 -3.41 4.62 10.29
C THR A 118 -4.18 3.86 9.21
N PHE A 119 -4.73 2.70 9.54
CA PHE A 119 -5.59 1.93 8.64
C PHE A 119 -6.82 2.75 8.23
N SER A 120 -7.47 3.42 9.17
CA SER A 120 -8.62 4.29 8.90
C SER A 120 -8.27 5.47 8.00
N HIS A 121 -7.09 6.09 8.21
CA HIS A 121 -6.61 7.16 7.33
C HIS A 121 -6.38 6.65 5.90
N LEU A 122 -5.79 5.47 5.77
CA LEU A 122 -5.54 4.84 4.47
C LEU A 122 -6.84 4.47 3.75
N PHE A 123 -7.79 3.90 4.49
CA PHE A 123 -9.11 3.56 3.97
C PHE A 123 -9.90 4.80 3.55
N ARG A 124 -9.83 5.88 4.33
CA ARG A 124 -10.41 7.19 3.97
C ARG A 124 -9.75 7.73 2.70
N SER A 125 -8.43 7.59 2.55
CA SER A 125 -7.73 7.97 1.32
C SER A 125 -8.21 7.15 0.12
N LEU A 126 -8.46 5.84 0.27
CA LEU A 126 -9.02 4.99 -0.78
C LEU A 126 -10.46 5.41 -1.13
N GLU A 127 -11.29 5.73 -0.14
CA GLU A 127 -12.65 6.23 -0.35
C GLU A 127 -12.65 7.53 -1.17
N MET A 128 -11.75 8.46 -0.84
CA MET A 128 -11.58 9.70 -1.59
C MET A 128 -11.04 9.45 -3.00
N GLY A 129 -10.12 8.49 -3.15
CA GLY A 129 -9.61 8.05 -4.45
C GLY A 129 -10.69 7.43 -5.35
N LEU A 130 -11.64 6.69 -4.78
CA LEU A 130 -12.80 6.15 -5.52
C LEU A 130 -13.72 7.25 -6.06
N ARG A 131 -13.85 8.35 -5.32
CA ARG A 131 -14.64 9.53 -5.73
C ARG A 131 -13.86 10.47 -6.67
N SER A 132 -12.63 10.11 -7.04
CA SER A 132 -11.79 10.90 -7.95
C SER A 132 -12.36 10.91 -9.36
N LEU A 133 -12.14 12.02 -10.08
CA LEU A 133 -12.54 12.20 -11.48
C LEU A 133 -11.69 11.37 -12.46
N GLU A 134 -10.52 10.90 -12.03
CA GLU A 134 -9.61 10.09 -12.83
C GLU A 134 -9.96 8.59 -12.73
N VAL A 135 -10.44 8.02 -13.84
CA VAL A 135 -10.80 6.59 -13.94
C VAL A 135 -9.62 5.68 -13.58
N SER A 136 -8.41 6.11 -13.92
CA SER A 136 -7.19 5.37 -13.59
C SER A 136 -7.01 5.24 -12.07
N ILE A 137 -7.28 6.29 -11.31
CA ILE A 137 -7.14 6.31 -9.85
C ILE A 137 -8.28 5.52 -9.20
N SER A 138 -9.52 5.72 -9.65
CA SER A 138 -10.67 5.01 -9.09
C SER A 138 -10.57 3.50 -9.32
N SER A 139 -10.09 3.06 -10.50
CA SER A 139 -9.84 1.65 -10.78
C SER A 139 -8.77 1.04 -9.87
N GLN A 140 -7.66 1.74 -9.65
CA GLN A 140 -6.59 1.27 -8.74
C GLN A 140 -7.10 1.16 -7.30
N CYS A 141 -7.93 2.11 -6.84
CA CYS A 141 -8.53 2.06 -5.51
C CYS A 141 -9.54 0.92 -5.37
N ALA A 142 -10.35 0.68 -6.40
CA ALA A 142 -11.30 -0.44 -6.42
C ALA A 142 -10.57 -1.79 -6.37
N SER A 143 -9.52 -1.96 -7.17
CA SER A 143 -8.63 -3.13 -7.18
C SER A 143 -7.95 -3.37 -5.82
N ALA A 144 -7.46 -2.31 -5.19
CA ALA A 144 -6.88 -2.36 -3.85
C ALA A 144 -7.89 -2.85 -2.80
N LEU A 145 -9.11 -2.32 -2.84
CA LEU A 145 -10.18 -2.70 -1.92
C LEU A 145 -10.67 -4.12 -2.14
N ASP A 146 -10.77 -4.56 -3.40
CA ASP A 146 -11.15 -5.93 -3.74
C ASP A 146 -10.10 -6.93 -3.21
N SER A 147 -8.82 -6.61 -3.39
CA SER A 147 -7.71 -7.41 -2.85
C SER A 147 -7.74 -7.49 -1.32
N LEU A 148 -8.03 -6.38 -0.64
CA LEU A 148 -8.19 -6.35 0.81
C LEU A 148 -9.42 -7.15 1.27
N ALA A 149 -10.55 -7.02 0.58
CA ALA A 149 -11.77 -7.75 0.90
C ALA A 149 -11.57 -9.26 0.72
N ALA A 150 -10.94 -9.67 -0.38
CA ALA A 150 -10.56 -11.05 -0.63
C ALA A 150 -9.63 -11.59 0.46
N PHE A 151 -8.64 -10.81 0.88
CA PHE A 151 -7.76 -11.19 1.99
C PHE A 151 -8.52 -11.34 3.30
N CYS A 152 -9.38 -10.38 3.67
CA CYS A 152 -10.21 -10.45 4.88
C CYS A 152 -11.14 -11.66 4.85
N PHE A 153 -11.74 -11.97 3.70
CA PHE A 153 -12.59 -13.14 3.53
C PHE A 153 -11.81 -14.45 3.68
N ASN A 154 -10.60 -14.53 3.10
CA ASN A 154 -9.73 -15.70 3.24
C ASN A 154 -9.19 -15.85 4.67
N ALA A 155 -8.87 -14.74 5.35
CA ALA A 155 -8.47 -14.73 6.75
C ALA A 155 -9.62 -15.24 7.65
N ASN A 156 -10.85 -14.76 7.44
CA ASN A 156 -12.01 -15.28 8.15
C ASN A 156 -12.31 -16.74 7.82
N SER A 157 -12.20 -17.15 6.55
CA SER A 157 -12.46 -18.52 6.12
C SER A 157 -11.45 -19.50 6.72
N SER A 158 -10.17 -19.13 6.79
CA SER A 158 -9.13 -19.91 7.45
C SER A 158 -9.29 -19.94 8.97
N MET A 159 -9.75 -18.85 9.59
CA MET A 159 -10.14 -18.83 11.01
C MET A 159 -11.31 -19.79 11.27
N VAL A 160 -12.37 -19.72 10.46
CA VAL A 160 -13.52 -20.63 10.58
C VAL A 160 -13.09 -22.08 10.38
N GLN A 161 -12.25 -22.38 9.39
CA GLN A 161 -11.70 -23.73 9.17
C GLN A 161 -10.85 -24.23 10.34
N SER A 162 -9.96 -23.40 10.89
CA SER A 162 -9.13 -23.78 12.05
C SER A 162 -9.98 -24.00 13.30
N GLN A 163 -11.05 -23.21 13.49
CA GLN A 163 -11.97 -23.36 14.60
C GLN A 163 -12.90 -24.58 14.45
N GLN A 164 -13.32 -24.91 13.22
CA GLN A 164 -14.09 -26.12 12.93
C GLN A 164 -13.23 -27.39 13.07
N ALA A 165 -11.96 -27.35 12.67
CA ALA A 165 -11.02 -28.45 12.84
C ALA A 165 -10.70 -28.70 14.32
N ALA A 166 -10.53 -27.64 15.11
CA ALA A 166 -10.35 -27.76 16.57
C ALA A 166 -11.61 -28.32 17.26
N ALA A 167 -12.80 -27.89 16.85
CA ALA A 167 -14.06 -28.42 17.37
C ALA A 167 -14.29 -29.89 16.99
N ALA A 168 -13.96 -30.29 15.76
CA ALA A 168 -14.06 -31.69 15.31
C ALA A 168 -13.07 -32.62 16.03
N ALA A 169 -11.84 -32.16 16.27
CA ALA A 169 -10.84 -32.92 17.04
C ALA A 169 -11.26 -33.08 18.51
N ALA A 170 -11.83 -32.04 19.12
CA ALA A 170 -12.36 -32.12 20.49
C ALA A 170 -13.57 -33.08 20.59
N GLN A 171 -14.46 -33.09 19.59
CA GLN A 171 -15.59 -34.02 19.52
C GLN A 171 -15.13 -35.48 19.32
N GLN A 172 -14.11 -35.72 18.50
CA GLN A 172 -13.53 -37.07 18.33
C GLN A 172 -12.83 -37.57 19.60
N ALA A 173 -12.07 -36.71 20.30
CA ALA A 173 -11.45 -37.07 21.57
C ALA A 173 -12.49 -37.40 22.66
N ALA A 174 -13.60 -36.67 22.71
CA ALA A 174 -14.71 -36.95 23.64
C ALA A 174 -15.44 -38.26 23.30
N ALA A 175 -15.65 -38.57 22.01
CA ALA A 175 -16.26 -39.83 21.58
C ALA A 175 -15.40 -41.06 21.91
N ILE A 176 -14.07 -40.95 21.76
CA ILE A 176 -13.13 -42.03 22.12
C ILE A 176 -13.11 -42.27 23.64
N ALA A 177 -13.19 -41.21 24.45
CA ALA A 177 -13.27 -41.34 25.91
C ALA A 177 -14.57 -42.04 26.37
N GLN A 178 -15.70 -41.77 25.72
CA GLN A 178 -16.97 -42.44 26.03
C GLN A 178 -16.96 -43.93 25.64
N ALA A 179 -16.32 -44.29 24.53
CA ALA A 179 -16.18 -45.69 24.11
C ALA A 179 -15.31 -46.52 25.08
N ASN A 180 -14.28 -45.91 25.67
CA ASN A 180 -13.45 -46.58 26.68
C ASN A 180 -14.13 -46.71 28.04
N ALA A 181 -15.01 -45.78 28.44
CA ALA A 181 -15.75 -45.87 29.69
C ALA A 181 -16.81 -46.98 29.67
N GLY A 182 -17.53 -47.16 28.55
CA GLY A 182 -18.56 -48.21 28.43
C GLY A 182 -18.00 -49.63 28.38
N SER A 183 -16.70 -49.81 28.11
CA SER A 183 -16.04 -51.12 28.10
C SER A 183 -15.56 -51.56 29.49
N ALA A 184 -15.50 -50.65 30.47
CA ALA A 184 -15.06 -50.92 31.84
C ALA A 184 -16.21 -51.33 32.79
N GLU A 185 -17.47 -51.05 32.45
CA GLU A 185 -18.65 -51.45 33.26
C GLU A 185 -19.19 -52.86 32.91
N ALA A 186 -18.58 -53.57 31.95
CA ALA A 186 -19.01 -54.89 31.50
C ALA A 186 -18.13 -56.07 31.98
N ALA A 187 -17.16 -55.82 32.88
CA ALA A 187 -16.31 -56.83 33.52
C ALA A 187 -16.53 -56.84 35.03
#